data_AF-A0A8I1V2L8-F1
#
_entry.id   AF-A0A8I1V2L8-F1
#
_cell.length_a   1.000
_cell.length_b   1.000
_cell.length_c   1.000
_cell.angle_alpha   90.00
_cell.angle_beta   90.00
_cell.angle_gamma   90.00
#
_symmetry.space_group_name_H-M   'P 1'
#
loop_
_entity.id
_entity.type
_entity.pdbx_description
1 polymer ?
#
loop_
_entity_poly.entity_id
_entity_poly.type
_entity_poly.pdbx_seq_one_letter_code
_entity_poly.pdbx_strand_id
1 'polypeptide(L)'
;MTLYTPPTADRPQPQQRCTNGTEPTSADAAGSVPRHGPLPGWDAETRFVGSLPFQVTHLDDVVDWVVNVAARNHLPINARFLNAWNVALAREDADYRRLLVQEGINFPDGTPVAWAMNSQRGPGRPAGRVRGPTVFSDVIRKGVPSGVRHYLLGGSPEVLEQLVRALSADYPGVRIVGRYSPPYAPVTSAYVRDCVDRIQPCRPDIVWVGLGTPKQDLVGADLAAALGLAVLNVGAAFDFAAGAVREAPPWVQKSGFEWLFRLAAEPRRLWRRYLIGNVQFLAAVVAERGNDRRLKRALEPERGE
;
A
#
# COMPACT_ATOMS: atom_id res chain seq x y z
N MET A 1 6.81 -39.43 -7.76
CA MET A 1 5.74 -39.21 -6.76
C MET A 1 6.43 -39.03 -5.43
N THR A 2 6.80 -37.80 -5.11
CA THR A 2 7.60 -37.46 -3.92
C THR A 2 6.74 -36.58 -3.05
N LEU A 3 6.31 -37.12 -1.92
CA LEU A 3 5.42 -36.47 -0.97
C LEU A 3 6.14 -35.27 -0.33
N TYR A 4 5.59 -34.08 -0.53
CA TYR A 4 6.01 -32.85 0.13
C TYR A 4 5.40 -32.84 1.53
N THR A 5 6.24 -32.96 2.55
CA THR A 5 5.85 -32.82 3.96
C THR A 5 5.86 -31.32 4.31
N PRO A 6 4.74 -30.71 4.72
CA PRO A 6 4.75 -29.32 5.18
C PRO A 6 5.48 -29.21 6.52
N PRO A 7 6.17 -28.09 6.80
CA PRO A 7 6.78 -27.87 8.10
C PRO A 7 5.68 -27.72 9.17
N THR A 8 5.95 -28.33 10.33
CA THR A 8 5.11 -28.34 11.53
C THR A 8 4.67 -26.95 11.97
N ALA A 9 3.39 -26.84 12.35
CA ALA A 9 2.81 -25.64 12.97
C ALA A 9 3.65 -25.20 14.18
N ASP A 10 4.26 -24.01 14.05
CA ASP A 10 5.08 -23.44 15.11
C ASP A 10 4.23 -23.06 16.32
N ARG A 11 4.75 -23.35 17.52
CA ARG A 11 4.12 -22.97 18.79
C ARG A 11 4.00 -21.45 18.90
N PRO A 12 2.91 -20.90 19.48
CA PRO A 12 2.78 -19.46 19.68
C PRO A 12 3.86 -18.96 20.66
N GLN A 13 4.83 -18.20 20.14
CA GLN A 13 5.79 -17.45 20.94
C GLN A 13 5.15 -16.16 21.50
N PRO A 14 5.62 -15.64 22.66
CA PRO A 14 4.97 -14.54 23.36
C PRO A 14 5.08 -13.22 22.58
N GLN A 15 3.99 -12.83 21.92
CA GLN A 15 3.82 -11.52 21.30
C GLN A 15 3.41 -10.49 22.38
N GLN A 16 4.03 -9.31 22.34
CA GLN A 16 3.85 -8.25 23.35
C GLN A 16 2.39 -7.81 23.43
N ARG A 17 1.77 -7.90 24.62
CA ARG A 17 0.40 -7.41 24.89
C ARG A 17 0.38 -5.89 24.96
N CYS A 18 -0.66 -5.28 24.38
CA CYS A 18 -0.93 -3.84 24.44
C CYS A 18 -0.87 -3.33 25.89
N THR A 19 -0.29 -2.16 26.12
CA THR A 19 -0.32 -1.51 27.45
C THR A 19 -1.73 -0.96 27.71
N ASN A 20 -2.36 -1.43 28.79
CA ASN A 20 -3.80 -1.28 29.05
C ASN A 20 -4.28 0.18 29.21
N GLY A 21 -5.48 0.45 28.69
CA GLY A 21 -6.29 1.64 28.97
C GLY A 21 -7.71 1.55 28.37
N THR A 22 -8.62 0.93 29.14
CA THR A 22 -10.11 0.99 29.19
C THR A 22 -10.96 0.81 27.90
N GLU A 23 -12.06 0.06 28.01
CA GLU A 23 -12.90 -0.53 26.95
C GLU A 23 -13.86 0.43 26.19
N PRO A 24 -14.33 0.08 24.96
CA PRO A 24 -15.24 0.88 24.14
C PRO A 24 -16.68 0.30 24.01
N THR A 25 -17.59 1.10 23.46
CA THR A 25 -19.01 0.76 23.17
C THR A 25 -19.28 0.68 21.64
N SER A 26 -20.41 0.07 21.28
CA SER A 26 -20.68 -0.76 20.09
C SER A 26 -21.06 -0.10 18.75
N ALA A 27 -20.94 -0.96 17.72
CA ALA A 27 -21.32 -0.94 16.30
C ALA A 27 -22.68 -0.34 15.88
N ASP A 28 -22.76 0.20 14.65
CA ASP A 28 -23.42 -0.43 13.48
C ASP A 28 -23.57 0.56 12.31
N ALA A 29 -23.36 0.08 11.06
CA ALA A 29 -24.21 0.31 9.88
C ALA A 29 -23.44 0.11 8.55
N ALA A 30 -23.85 -0.89 7.79
CA ALA A 30 -23.49 -1.10 6.40
C ALA A 30 -24.34 -0.22 5.46
N GLY A 31 -23.73 0.42 4.45
CA GLY A 31 -24.47 1.19 3.44
C GLY A 31 -23.61 1.67 2.27
N SER A 32 -23.98 1.23 1.05
CA SER A 32 -23.70 1.79 -0.29
C SER A 32 -22.24 2.04 -0.72
N VAL A 33 -21.89 1.52 -1.92
CA VAL A 33 -20.59 1.72 -2.61
C VAL A 33 -20.23 3.22 -2.74
N PRO A 34 -19.16 3.71 -2.10
CA PRO A 34 -18.66 5.05 -2.31
C PRO A 34 -17.93 5.14 -3.65
N ARG A 35 -18.27 6.18 -4.43
CA ARG A 35 -17.47 6.61 -5.58
C ARG A 35 -16.15 7.20 -5.07
N HIS A 36 -15.08 7.19 -5.87
CA HIS A 36 -13.89 8.00 -5.61
C HIS A 36 -14.30 9.49 -5.52
N GLY A 37 -14.64 9.93 -4.30
CA GLY A 37 -14.90 11.33 -3.97
C GLY A 37 -13.63 11.99 -3.44
N PRO A 38 -13.59 13.33 -3.38
CA PRO A 38 -12.50 14.05 -2.75
C PRO A 38 -12.37 13.59 -1.30
N LEU A 39 -11.17 13.15 -0.90
CA LEU A 39 -10.93 12.77 0.49
C LEU A 39 -10.81 14.05 1.33
N PRO A 40 -11.15 14.00 2.63
CA PRO A 40 -10.92 15.13 3.52
C PRO A 40 -9.46 15.60 3.42
N GLY A 41 -9.27 16.87 3.04
CA GLY A 41 -7.96 17.48 2.88
C GLY A 41 -7.12 16.98 1.69
N TRP A 42 -7.73 16.30 0.71
CA TRP A 42 -7.04 15.81 -0.49
C TRP A 42 -7.86 16.09 -1.76
N ASP A 43 -7.55 17.20 -2.41
CA ASP A 43 -8.13 17.57 -3.71
C ASP A 43 -7.06 17.42 -4.79
N ALA A 44 -6.89 16.18 -5.26
CA ALA A 44 -5.91 15.84 -6.29
C ALA A 44 -6.60 15.33 -7.55
N GLU A 45 -6.05 15.73 -8.70
CA GLU A 45 -6.41 15.15 -9.99
C GLU A 45 -6.20 13.63 -9.94
N THR A 46 -7.16 12.87 -10.48
CA THR A 46 -7.04 11.43 -10.65
C THR A 46 -6.70 11.11 -12.10
N ARG A 47 -5.65 10.31 -12.34
CA ARG A 47 -5.29 9.76 -13.65
C ARG A 47 -5.36 8.24 -13.61
N PHE A 48 -5.83 7.64 -14.68
CA PHE A 48 -5.90 6.18 -14.78
C PHE A 48 -4.58 5.61 -15.31
N VAL A 49 -4.19 4.43 -14.88
CA VAL A 49 -3.14 3.64 -15.53
C VAL A 49 -3.67 2.23 -15.71
N GLY A 50 -3.89 1.85 -16.97
CA GLY A 50 -4.67 0.67 -17.34
C GLY A 50 -6.14 0.84 -16.95
N SER A 51 -6.56 0.19 -15.88
CA SER A 51 -7.93 0.26 -15.36
C SER A 51 -8.00 0.79 -13.93
N LEU A 52 -6.87 1.23 -13.40
CA LEU A 52 -6.74 1.63 -12.00
C LEU A 52 -6.61 3.16 -11.90
N PRO A 53 -7.39 3.81 -11.03
CA PRO A 53 -7.24 5.23 -10.74
C PRO A 53 -6.04 5.47 -9.83
N PHE A 54 -5.27 6.53 -10.09
CA PHE A 54 -4.13 6.98 -9.30
C PHE A 54 -4.25 8.48 -9.00
N GLN A 55 -3.86 8.87 -7.79
CA GLN A 55 -3.83 10.29 -7.41
C GLN A 55 -2.55 10.97 -7.91
N VAL A 56 -2.71 12.11 -8.58
CA VAL A 56 -1.59 12.97 -9.02
C VAL A 56 -1.01 13.69 -7.80
N THR A 57 0.08 13.18 -7.26
CA THR A 57 0.67 13.68 -6.02
C THR A 57 2.19 13.57 -5.95
N HIS A 58 2.79 14.17 -4.92
CA HIS A 58 4.19 14.01 -4.55
C HIS A 58 4.31 13.37 -3.17
N LEU A 59 5.53 12.92 -2.86
CA LEU A 59 5.81 12.21 -1.62
C LEU A 59 5.51 13.06 -0.38
N ASP A 60 5.96 14.32 -0.37
CA ASP A 60 5.76 15.23 0.75
C ASP A 60 4.28 15.49 1.02
N ASP A 61 3.48 15.68 -0.04
CA ASP A 61 2.03 15.86 0.10
C ASP A 61 1.40 14.67 0.83
N VAL A 62 1.78 13.44 0.46
CA VAL A 62 1.25 12.20 1.07
C VAL A 62 1.66 12.11 2.55
N VAL A 63 2.92 12.38 2.86
CA VAL A 63 3.42 12.38 4.24
C VAL A 63 2.67 13.40 5.10
N ASP A 64 2.47 14.60 4.56
CA ASP A 64 1.78 15.70 5.22
C ASP A 64 0.32 15.38 5.50
N TRP A 65 -0.38 14.84 4.50
CA TRP A 65 -1.77 14.43 4.64
C TRP A 65 -1.93 13.26 5.62
N VAL A 66 -1.06 12.25 5.56
CA VAL A 66 -1.12 11.11 6.49
C VAL A 66 -0.98 11.58 7.94
N VAL A 67 0.02 12.41 8.24
CA VAL A 67 0.30 12.86 9.61
C VAL A 67 -0.73 13.87 10.10
N ASN A 68 -1.06 14.87 9.29
CA ASN A 68 -1.87 16.01 9.74
C ASN A 68 -3.38 15.80 9.56
N VAL A 69 -3.79 14.89 8.68
CA VAL A 69 -5.20 14.68 8.35
C VAL A 69 -5.64 13.26 8.68
N ALA A 70 -5.03 12.24 8.06
CA ALA A 70 -5.50 10.86 8.20
C ALA A 70 -5.36 10.34 9.63
N ALA A 71 -4.18 10.51 10.24
CA ALA A 71 -3.90 10.05 11.60
C ALA A 71 -4.68 10.86 12.65
N ARG A 72 -4.76 12.18 12.50
CA ARG A 72 -5.41 13.07 13.49
C ARG A 72 -6.93 12.93 13.51
N ASN A 73 -7.55 12.69 12.35
CA ASN A 73 -9.00 12.59 12.23
C ASN A 73 -9.49 11.13 12.17
N HIS A 74 -8.60 10.15 12.36
CA HIS A 74 -8.94 8.73 12.30
C HIS A 74 -9.74 8.39 11.04
N LEU A 75 -9.20 8.78 9.87
CA LEU A 75 -9.91 8.57 8.61
C LEU A 75 -9.93 7.07 8.26
N PRO A 76 -11.11 6.46 8.00
CA PRO A 76 -11.23 5.06 7.58
C PRO A 76 -10.79 4.90 6.13
N ILE A 77 -9.48 4.91 5.88
CA ILE A 77 -8.92 4.94 4.53
C ILE A 77 -7.82 3.90 4.33
N ASN A 78 -7.96 3.10 3.27
CA ASN A 78 -6.93 2.19 2.81
C ASN A 78 -6.04 2.88 1.76
N ALA A 79 -4.82 3.21 2.14
CA ALA A 79 -3.83 3.84 1.27
C ALA A 79 -2.84 2.81 0.72
N ARG A 80 -2.74 2.77 -0.62
CA ARG A 80 -2.05 1.72 -1.36
C ARG A 80 -0.96 2.33 -2.23
N PHE A 81 0.26 1.80 -2.14
CA PHE A 81 1.40 2.20 -2.96
C PHE A 81 1.52 1.20 -4.13
N LEU A 82 0.86 1.51 -5.24
CA LEU A 82 0.69 0.58 -6.35
C LEU A 82 1.78 0.79 -7.41
N ASN A 83 2.43 -0.31 -7.80
CA ASN A 83 3.42 -0.32 -8.88
C ASN A 83 2.91 -1.08 -10.10
N ALA A 84 3.76 -1.23 -11.12
CA ALA A 84 3.43 -1.91 -12.38
C ALA A 84 2.86 -3.33 -12.17
N TRP A 85 3.28 -4.04 -11.12
CA TRP A 85 2.76 -5.38 -10.81
C TRP A 85 1.29 -5.35 -10.38
N ASN A 86 0.87 -4.34 -9.62
CA ASN A 86 -0.53 -4.21 -9.21
C ASN A 86 -1.44 -3.96 -10.43
N VAL A 87 -1.00 -3.10 -11.35
CA VAL A 87 -1.70 -2.84 -12.61
C VAL A 87 -1.78 -4.10 -13.48
N ALA A 88 -0.70 -4.89 -13.53
CA ALA A 88 -0.66 -6.16 -14.24
C ALA A 88 -1.65 -7.19 -13.66
N LEU A 89 -1.63 -7.37 -12.33
CA LEU A 89 -2.58 -8.25 -11.64
C LEU A 89 -4.03 -7.84 -11.86
N ALA A 90 -4.35 -6.54 -11.76
CA ALA A 90 -5.71 -6.04 -11.97
C ALA A 90 -6.21 -6.20 -13.42
N ARG A 91 -5.31 -6.39 -14.37
CA ARG A 91 -5.69 -6.73 -15.75
C ARG A 91 -6.25 -8.16 -15.81
N GLU A 92 -5.66 -9.09 -15.07
CA GLU A 92 -5.99 -10.52 -15.12
C GLU A 92 -7.08 -10.92 -14.13
N ASP A 93 -7.16 -10.22 -13.00
CA ASP A 93 -8.10 -10.51 -11.93
C ASP A 93 -9.12 -9.39 -11.78
N ALA A 94 -10.38 -9.70 -12.14
CA ALA A 94 -11.47 -8.74 -12.10
C ALA A 94 -11.87 -8.37 -10.65
N ASP A 95 -11.66 -9.24 -9.68
CA ASP A 95 -12.01 -9.02 -8.28
C ASP A 95 -10.97 -8.12 -7.63
N TYR A 96 -9.69 -8.40 -7.89
CA TYR A 96 -8.59 -7.54 -7.47
C TYR A 96 -8.68 -6.14 -8.12
N ARG A 97 -9.08 -6.06 -9.39
CA ARG A 97 -9.38 -4.77 -10.02
C ARG A 97 -10.51 -4.03 -9.31
N ARG A 98 -11.62 -4.70 -8.99
CA ARG A 98 -12.74 -4.07 -8.28
C ARG A 98 -12.29 -3.51 -6.95
N LEU A 99 -11.53 -4.27 -6.17
CA LEU A 99 -10.93 -3.82 -4.91
C LEU A 99 -10.12 -2.53 -5.07
N LEU A 100 -9.26 -2.47 -6.09
CA LEU A 100 -8.36 -1.33 -6.30
C LEU A 100 -9.06 -0.10 -6.90
N VAL A 101 -10.19 -0.27 -7.58
CA VAL A 101 -11.04 0.82 -8.10
C VAL A 101 -12.05 1.32 -7.07
N GLN A 102 -12.35 0.50 -6.06
CA GLN A 102 -13.25 0.83 -4.96
C GLN A 102 -12.49 1.45 -3.77
N GLU A 103 -13.20 1.61 -2.65
CA GLU A 103 -12.80 2.26 -1.40
C GLU A 103 -11.30 2.24 -1.11
N GLY A 104 -10.69 3.43 -1.01
CA GLY A 104 -9.26 3.60 -0.78
C GLY A 104 -8.63 4.67 -1.66
N ILE A 105 -7.32 4.81 -1.53
CA ILE A 105 -6.49 5.72 -2.32
C ILE A 105 -5.28 4.99 -2.88
N ASN A 106 -5.01 5.19 -4.17
CA ASN A 106 -3.89 4.59 -4.86
C ASN A 106 -2.85 5.65 -5.19
N PHE A 107 -1.64 5.45 -4.67
CA PHE A 107 -0.49 6.28 -4.93
C PHE A 107 0.47 5.61 -5.92
N PRO A 108 1.10 6.39 -6.82
CA PRO A 108 2.02 5.85 -7.82
C PRO A 108 3.36 5.44 -7.20
N ASP A 109 3.51 4.15 -6.91
CA ASP A 109 4.77 3.56 -6.46
C ASP A 109 5.61 3.09 -7.66
N GLY A 110 6.81 3.62 -7.78
CA GLY A 110 7.73 3.28 -8.85
C GLY A 110 7.60 4.16 -10.10
N THR A 111 8.74 4.27 -10.78
CA THR A 111 8.93 5.14 -11.95
C THR A 111 8.03 4.78 -13.14
N PRO A 112 7.78 3.50 -13.49
CA PRO A 112 6.94 3.16 -14.64
C PRO A 112 5.50 3.67 -14.55
N VAL A 113 4.90 3.64 -13.37
CA VAL A 113 3.54 4.16 -13.14
C VAL A 113 3.52 5.67 -13.28
N ALA A 114 4.46 6.38 -12.64
CA ALA A 114 4.57 7.83 -12.76
C ALA A 114 4.79 8.26 -14.23
N TRP A 115 5.61 7.53 -15.00
CA TRP A 115 5.77 7.78 -16.43
C TRP A 115 4.49 7.55 -17.23
N ALA A 116 3.74 6.48 -16.93
CA ALA A 116 2.45 6.23 -17.58
C ALA A 116 1.46 7.37 -17.30
N MET A 117 1.36 7.82 -16.04
CA MET A 117 0.52 8.97 -15.65
C MET A 117 0.95 10.28 -16.33
N ASN A 118 2.26 10.53 -16.46
CA ASN A 118 2.80 11.76 -17.07
C ASN A 118 2.78 11.73 -18.60
N SER A 119 2.66 10.55 -19.20
CA SER A 119 2.50 10.41 -20.65
C SER A 119 1.09 10.77 -21.15
N GLN A 120 0.12 10.83 -20.24
CA GLN A 120 -1.22 11.31 -20.54
C GLN A 120 -1.19 12.83 -20.61
N ARG A 121 -1.61 13.37 -21.75
CA ARG A 121 -1.74 14.82 -21.91
C ARG A 121 -2.97 15.28 -21.13
N GLY A 122 -2.75 16.02 -20.04
CA GLY A 122 -3.78 16.65 -19.24
C GLY A 122 -3.27 17.97 -18.64
N PRO A 123 -4.16 18.92 -18.34
CA PRO A 123 -3.79 20.10 -17.57
C PRO A 123 -3.43 19.69 -16.13
N GLY A 124 -2.48 20.35 -15.50
CA GLY A 124 -2.08 20.08 -14.11
C GLY A 124 -0.59 19.76 -13.94
N ARG A 125 -0.19 19.51 -12.69
CA ARG A 125 1.21 19.19 -12.36
C ARG A 125 1.57 17.75 -12.78
N PRO A 126 2.86 17.46 -13.04
CA PRO A 126 3.32 16.09 -13.23
C PRO A 126 3.04 15.26 -11.97
N ALA A 127 2.65 14.00 -12.13
CA ALA A 127 2.61 13.03 -11.05
C ALA A 127 4.04 12.72 -10.59
N GLY A 128 4.28 12.89 -9.29
CA GLY A 128 5.51 12.47 -8.64
C GLY A 128 5.51 10.96 -8.38
N ARG A 129 6.68 10.42 -8.05
CA ARG A 129 6.81 9.05 -7.55
C ARG A 129 6.63 9.03 -6.04
N VAL A 130 5.72 8.20 -5.55
CA VAL A 130 5.44 8.02 -4.12
C VAL A 130 5.86 6.62 -3.69
N ARG A 131 7.11 6.50 -3.25
CA ARG A 131 7.69 5.22 -2.83
C ARG A 131 7.18 4.83 -1.44
N GLY A 132 6.47 3.71 -1.34
CA GLY A 132 5.85 3.25 -0.08
C GLY A 132 6.82 3.18 1.12
N PRO A 133 8.01 2.55 1.00
CA PRO A 133 8.99 2.54 2.08
C PRO A 133 9.50 3.93 2.49
N THR A 134 9.58 4.89 1.57
CA THR A 134 9.99 6.25 1.88
C THR A 134 8.87 7.00 2.62
N VAL A 135 7.62 6.83 2.20
CA VAL A 135 6.45 7.35 2.94
C VAL A 135 6.40 6.76 4.35
N PHE A 136 6.68 5.47 4.52
CA PHE A 136 6.77 4.83 5.83
C PHE A 136 7.75 5.56 6.75
N SER A 137 9.03 5.68 6.35
CA SER A 137 10.05 6.35 7.16
C SER A 137 9.74 7.82 7.43
N ASP A 138 9.22 8.55 6.43
CA ASP A 138 8.95 9.98 6.56
C ASP A 138 7.72 10.29 7.42
N VAL A 139 6.68 9.44 7.36
CA VAL A 139 5.52 9.54 8.26
C VAL A 139 5.92 9.21 9.69
N ILE A 140 6.74 8.18 9.92
CA ILE A 140 7.26 7.88 11.27
C ILE A 140 8.00 9.11 11.81
N ARG A 141 9.00 9.61 11.05
CA ARG A 141 9.82 10.77 11.41
C ARG A 141 8.98 12.01 11.71
N LYS A 142 8.05 12.36 10.82
CA LYS A 142 7.20 13.55 10.95
C LYS A 142 6.13 13.39 12.03
N GLY A 143 5.73 12.15 12.35
CA GLY A 143 4.75 11.82 13.37
C GLY A 143 5.27 11.91 14.81
N VAL A 144 6.60 11.80 15.02
CA VAL A 144 7.21 11.83 16.38
C VAL A 144 6.78 13.03 17.21
N PRO A 145 6.89 14.30 16.74
CA PRO A 145 6.53 15.46 17.56
C PRO A 145 5.05 15.53 17.92
N SER A 146 4.18 14.93 17.09
CA SER A 146 2.73 14.86 17.34
C SER A 146 2.32 13.60 18.12
N GLY A 147 3.27 12.73 18.48
CA GLY A 147 3.00 11.51 19.24
C GLY A 147 2.11 10.50 18.51
N VAL A 148 2.16 10.45 17.17
CA VAL A 148 1.38 9.52 16.34
C VAL A 148 1.69 8.08 16.74
N ARG A 149 0.64 7.28 16.97
CA ARG A 149 0.72 5.88 17.38
C ARG A 149 0.67 4.96 16.17
N HIS A 150 1.69 4.14 16.01
CA HIS A 150 1.83 3.24 14.87
C HIS A 150 1.67 1.77 15.28
N TYR A 151 0.92 1.01 14.50
CA TYR A 151 0.85 -0.44 14.60
C TYR A 151 1.50 -1.11 13.38
N LEU A 152 2.26 -2.18 13.59
CA LEU A 152 2.97 -2.90 12.53
C LEU A 152 2.37 -4.28 12.30
N LEU A 153 1.73 -4.53 11.14
CA LEU A 153 1.10 -5.80 10.78
C LEU A 153 1.80 -6.46 9.59
N GLY A 154 2.42 -7.62 9.78
CA GLY A 154 3.10 -8.37 8.72
C GLY A 154 4.56 -8.66 9.03
N GLY A 155 5.34 -9.01 8.00
CA GLY A 155 6.71 -9.51 8.19
C GLY A 155 6.78 -10.79 9.04
N SER A 156 7.99 -11.25 9.36
CA SER A 156 8.20 -12.29 10.37
C SER A 156 8.31 -11.67 11.78
N PRO A 157 8.13 -12.46 12.86
CA PRO A 157 8.36 -11.97 14.22
C PRO A 157 9.73 -11.33 14.41
N GLU A 158 10.78 -11.93 13.82
CA GLU A 158 12.16 -11.46 13.88
C GLU A 158 12.35 -10.14 13.14
N VAL A 159 11.75 -10.00 11.95
CA VAL A 159 11.76 -8.75 11.19
C VAL A 159 11.07 -7.64 11.98
N LEU A 160 9.91 -7.92 12.60
CA LEU A 160 9.22 -6.94 13.42
C LEU A 160 10.04 -6.51 14.65
N GLU A 161 10.80 -7.43 15.27
CA GLU A 161 11.69 -7.08 16.37
C GLU A 161 12.83 -6.17 15.94
N GLN A 162 13.48 -6.51 14.82
CA GLN A 162 14.54 -5.69 14.24
C GLN A 162 14.01 -4.33 13.84
N LEU A 163 12.83 -4.29 13.21
CA LEU A 163 12.17 -3.06 12.79
C LEU A 163 11.89 -2.14 13.98
N VAL A 164 11.31 -2.65 15.07
CA VAL A 164 11.06 -1.83 16.26
C VAL A 164 12.36 -1.28 16.84
N ARG A 165 13.41 -2.10 16.95
CA ARG A 165 14.72 -1.65 17.42
C ARG A 165 15.31 -0.55 16.54
N ALA A 166 15.28 -0.73 15.22
CA ALA A 166 15.77 0.24 14.25
C ALA A 166 14.99 1.56 14.36
N LEU A 167 13.66 1.50 14.34
CA LEU A 167 12.81 2.70 14.45
C LEU A 167 13.02 3.45 15.77
N SER A 168 13.19 2.74 16.89
CA SER A 168 13.47 3.38 18.18
C SER A 168 14.85 4.03 18.24
N ALA A 169 15.84 3.49 17.52
CA ALA A 169 17.17 4.09 17.43
C ALA A 169 17.19 5.31 16.49
N ASP A 170 16.57 5.19 15.31
CA ASP A 170 16.57 6.23 14.28
C ASP A 170 15.64 7.40 14.63
N TYR A 171 14.56 7.14 15.37
CA TYR A 171 13.53 8.11 15.70
C TYR A 171 13.20 8.11 17.20
N PRO A 172 14.06 8.72 18.06
CA PRO A 172 13.80 8.85 19.48
C PRO A 172 12.42 9.46 19.75
N GLY A 173 11.59 8.78 20.55
CA GLY A 173 10.22 9.20 20.86
C GLY A 173 9.14 8.61 19.94
N VAL A 174 9.50 7.78 18.95
CA VAL A 174 8.52 7.03 18.15
C VAL A 174 7.62 6.16 19.03
N ARG A 175 6.31 6.15 18.73
CA ARG A 175 5.31 5.37 19.47
C ARG A 175 4.83 4.18 18.64
N ILE A 176 5.55 3.06 18.73
CA ILE A 176 5.06 1.78 18.24
C ILE A 176 4.18 1.15 19.32
N VAL A 177 2.86 1.19 19.13
CA VAL A 177 1.90 0.74 20.15
C VAL A 177 1.58 -0.75 20.07
N GLY A 178 1.92 -1.40 18.96
CA GLY A 178 1.74 -2.83 18.79
C GLY A 178 2.37 -3.33 17.50
N ARG A 179 2.56 -4.65 17.46
CA ARG A 179 3.09 -5.36 16.29
C ARG A 179 2.51 -6.77 16.23
N TYR A 180 2.18 -7.25 15.04
CA TYR A 180 1.68 -8.59 14.85
C TYR A 180 2.17 -9.19 13.53
N SER A 181 2.75 -10.37 13.61
CA SER A 181 3.09 -11.20 12.45
C SER A 181 2.03 -12.31 12.34
N PRO A 182 1.02 -12.14 11.47
CA PRO A 182 0.01 -13.16 11.29
C PRO A 182 0.57 -14.37 10.54
N PRO A 183 0.05 -15.59 10.80
CA PRO A 183 0.51 -16.79 10.12
C PRO A 183 0.26 -16.71 8.60
N TYR A 184 1.04 -17.48 7.85
CA TYR A 184 0.83 -17.64 6.41
C TYR A 184 -0.42 -18.50 6.17
N ALA A 185 -1.56 -17.83 6.05
CA ALA A 185 -2.86 -18.44 5.83
C ALA A 185 -3.66 -17.68 4.75
N PRO A 186 -4.65 -18.33 4.12
CA PRO A 186 -5.63 -17.65 3.27
C PRO A 186 -6.36 -16.53 4.01
N VAL A 187 -6.70 -15.45 3.30
CA VAL A 187 -7.49 -14.35 3.87
C VAL A 187 -8.93 -14.83 4.03
N THR A 188 -9.40 -14.86 5.27
CA THR A 188 -10.78 -15.20 5.65
C THR A 188 -11.31 -14.15 6.62
N SER A 189 -12.62 -14.11 6.85
CA SER A 189 -13.19 -13.20 7.85
C SER A 189 -12.63 -13.45 9.26
N ALA A 190 -12.27 -14.70 9.58
CA ALA A 190 -11.60 -15.03 10.85
C ALA A 190 -10.17 -14.50 10.91
N TYR A 191 -9.43 -14.53 9.78
CA TYR A 191 -8.09 -13.95 9.68
C TYR A 191 -8.11 -12.44 9.92
N VAL A 192 -9.04 -11.73 9.30
CA VAL A 192 -9.21 -10.28 9.51
C VAL A 192 -9.63 -9.99 10.94
N ARG A 193 -10.57 -10.76 11.50
CA ARG A 193 -11.03 -10.60 12.88
C ARG A 193 -9.90 -10.75 13.90
N ASP A 194 -9.06 -11.78 13.78
CA ASP A 194 -7.89 -11.94 14.66
C ASP A 194 -6.92 -10.75 14.54
N CYS A 195 -6.75 -10.18 13.33
CA CYS A 195 -5.97 -8.95 13.18
C CYS A 195 -6.63 -7.77 13.93
N VAL A 196 -7.94 -7.57 13.76
CA VAL A 196 -8.69 -6.49 14.44
C VAL A 196 -8.61 -6.63 15.96
N ASP A 197 -8.86 -7.82 16.51
CA ASP A 197 -8.85 -8.11 17.94
C ASP A 197 -7.49 -7.82 18.59
N ARG A 198 -6.40 -7.95 17.83
CA ARG A 198 -5.04 -7.62 18.27
C ARG A 198 -4.67 -6.16 18.11
N ILE A 199 -5.27 -5.46 17.14
CA ILE A 199 -4.96 -4.07 16.83
C ILE A 199 -5.75 -3.11 17.71
N GLN A 200 -7.07 -3.34 17.85
CA GLN A 200 -8.00 -2.41 18.46
C GLN A 200 -7.62 -2.02 19.91
N PRO A 201 -7.21 -2.95 20.81
CA PRO A 201 -6.83 -2.60 22.18
C PRO A 201 -5.58 -1.72 22.27
N CYS A 202 -4.71 -1.75 21.26
CA CYS A 202 -3.49 -0.95 21.20
C CYS A 202 -3.77 0.51 20.80
N ARG A 203 -5.00 0.82 20.35
CA ARG A 203 -5.45 2.17 19.94
C ARG A 203 -4.42 2.89 19.04
N PRO A 204 -4.07 2.37 17.86
CA PRO A 204 -3.20 3.10 16.95
C PRO A 204 -3.91 4.28 16.28
N ASP A 205 -3.13 5.19 15.71
CA ASP A 205 -3.62 6.22 14.78
C ASP A 205 -3.39 5.79 13.32
N ILE A 206 -2.36 4.96 13.08
CA ILE A 206 -2.02 4.38 11.78
C ILE A 206 -1.71 2.89 11.92
N VAL A 207 -2.24 2.07 11.01
CA VAL A 207 -1.84 0.67 10.85
C VAL A 207 -1.03 0.51 9.56
N TRP A 208 0.18 -0.02 9.69
CA TRP A 208 1.05 -0.35 8.56
C TRP A 208 0.93 -1.83 8.22
N VAL A 209 0.71 -2.15 6.93
CA VAL A 209 0.54 -3.53 6.47
C VAL A 209 1.67 -3.92 5.51
N GLY A 210 2.44 -4.93 5.92
CA GLY A 210 3.54 -5.54 5.18
C GLY A 210 3.30 -7.03 4.90
N LEU A 211 2.17 -7.36 4.25
CA LEU A 211 1.79 -8.75 3.91
C LEU A 211 2.09 -9.13 2.46
N GLY A 212 2.45 -8.15 1.63
CA GLY A 212 2.68 -8.32 0.20
C GLY A 212 1.38 -8.29 -0.62
N THR A 213 1.49 -7.86 -1.86
CA THR A 213 0.40 -7.84 -2.84
C THR A 213 0.13 -9.23 -3.40
N PRO A 214 -1.14 -9.67 -3.54
CA PRO A 214 -2.38 -8.90 -3.33
C PRO A 214 -2.96 -8.95 -1.91
N LYS A 215 -2.41 -9.80 -1.04
CA LYS A 215 -2.95 -10.06 0.31
C LYS A 215 -3.12 -8.79 1.16
N GLN A 216 -2.11 -7.92 1.17
CA GLN A 216 -2.16 -6.67 1.93
C GLN A 216 -3.27 -5.74 1.45
N ASP A 217 -3.60 -5.74 0.17
CA ASP A 217 -4.56 -4.80 -0.42
C ASP A 217 -5.98 -5.17 0.01
N LEU A 218 -6.26 -6.48 0.09
CA LEU A 218 -7.50 -7.07 0.61
C LEU A 218 -7.62 -6.84 2.11
N VAL A 219 -6.65 -7.32 2.88
CA VAL A 219 -6.64 -7.21 4.34
C VAL A 219 -6.68 -5.75 4.77
N GLY A 220 -5.94 -4.88 4.09
CA GLY A 220 -5.91 -3.45 4.40
C GLY A 220 -7.25 -2.75 4.17
N ALA A 221 -8.06 -3.20 3.20
CA ALA A 221 -9.39 -2.66 2.98
C ALA A 221 -10.32 -3.04 4.15
N ASP A 222 -10.35 -4.32 4.49
CA ASP A 222 -11.20 -4.81 5.58
C ASP A 222 -10.79 -4.21 6.93
N LEU A 223 -9.48 -4.02 7.17
CA LEU A 223 -8.98 -3.39 8.39
C LEU A 223 -9.34 -1.91 8.47
N ALA A 224 -9.25 -1.15 7.38
CA ALA A 224 -9.62 0.27 7.38
C ALA A 224 -11.09 0.46 7.72
N ALA A 225 -11.96 -0.38 7.14
CA ALA A 225 -13.38 -0.40 7.42
C ALA A 225 -13.69 -0.84 8.87
N ALA A 226 -13.07 -1.90 9.36
CA ALA A 226 -13.35 -2.46 10.68
C ALA A 226 -12.81 -1.61 11.84
N LEU A 227 -11.64 -0.99 11.67
CA LEU A 227 -11.00 -0.20 12.72
C LEU A 227 -11.41 1.27 12.70
N GLY A 228 -11.94 1.77 11.57
CA GLY A 228 -12.23 3.19 11.41
C GLY A 228 -10.97 4.06 11.37
N LEU A 229 -9.88 3.56 10.79
CA LEU A 229 -8.55 4.19 10.85
C LEU A 229 -7.81 4.13 9.51
N ALA A 230 -6.72 4.90 9.41
CA ALA A 230 -5.86 4.89 8.25
C ALA A 230 -5.00 3.61 8.23
N VAL A 231 -5.11 2.86 7.14
CA VAL A 231 -4.33 1.64 6.88
C VAL A 231 -3.45 1.85 5.66
N LEU A 232 -2.14 1.69 5.82
CA LEU A 232 -1.15 1.97 4.78
C LEU A 232 -0.42 0.68 4.37
N ASN A 233 -0.60 0.26 3.11
CA ASN A 233 -0.05 -0.98 2.58
C ASN A 233 1.34 -0.76 1.97
N VAL A 234 2.38 -0.97 2.78
CA VAL A 234 3.76 -0.61 2.45
C VAL A 234 4.63 -1.77 1.96
N GLY A 235 4.08 -2.99 1.95
CA GLY A 235 4.75 -4.18 1.42
C GLY A 235 6.11 -4.42 2.08
N ALA A 236 7.17 -4.47 1.27
CA ALA A 236 8.54 -4.77 1.71
C ALA A 236 9.20 -3.65 2.53
N ALA A 237 8.49 -2.56 2.87
CA ALA A 237 9.04 -1.49 3.70
C ALA A 237 9.60 -1.99 5.03
N PHE A 238 8.97 -3.02 5.62
CA PHE A 238 9.45 -3.60 6.89
C PHE A 238 10.83 -4.23 6.72
N ASP A 239 11.06 -4.96 5.63
CA ASP A 239 12.35 -5.61 5.35
C ASP A 239 13.46 -4.57 5.11
N PHE A 240 13.14 -3.45 4.44
CA PHE A 240 14.10 -2.37 4.23
C PHE A 240 14.43 -1.63 5.53
N ALA A 241 13.41 -1.23 6.30
CA ALA A 241 13.59 -0.48 7.53
C ALA A 241 14.19 -1.32 8.66
N ALA A 242 13.99 -2.64 8.66
CA ALA A 242 14.69 -3.57 9.55
C ALA A 242 16.16 -3.79 9.17
N GLY A 243 16.60 -3.30 8.00
CA GLY A 243 17.93 -3.57 7.44
C GLY A 243 18.10 -5.00 6.91
N ALA A 244 17.02 -5.78 6.82
CA ALA A 244 17.04 -7.16 6.34
C ALA A 244 17.26 -7.25 4.83
N VAL A 245 16.87 -6.21 4.07
CA VAL A 245 17.09 -6.12 2.62
C VAL A 245 17.80 -4.81 2.28
N ARG A 246 18.82 -4.89 1.43
CA ARG A 246 19.58 -3.73 0.97
C ARG A 246 18.74 -2.88 0.00
N GLU A 247 18.61 -1.59 0.28
CA GLU A 247 18.01 -0.65 -0.67
C GLU A 247 18.95 -0.38 -1.86
N ALA A 248 18.36 -0.12 -3.03
CA ALA A 248 19.11 0.38 -4.17
C ALA A 248 19.64 1.79 -3.84
N PRO A 249 20.86 2.17 -4.27
CA PRO A 249 21.36 3.54 -4.08
C PRO A 249 20.40 4.61 -4.64
N PRO A 250 20.34 5.83 -4.09
CA PRO A 250 19.37 6.85 -4.50
C PRO A 250 19.38 7.18 -6.00
N TRP A 251 20.54 7.13 -6.65
CA TRP A 251 20.65 7.35 -8.10
C TRP A 251 20.03 6.19 -8.90
N VAL A 252 20.13 4.94 -8.43
CA VAL A 252 19.47 3.76 -9.02
C VAL A 252 17.96 3.82 -8.81
N GLN A 253 17.54 4.28 -7.63
CA GLN A 253 16.11 4.52 -7.38
C GLN A 253 15.59 5.54 -8.40
N LYS A 254 16.26 6.69 -8.56
CA LYS A 254 15.81 7.76 -9.46
C LYS A 254 15.88 7.41 -10.95
N SER A 255 16.75 6.49 -11.36
CA SER A 255 16.92 6.10 -12.77
C SER A 255 15.79 5.22 -13.32
N GLY A 256 14.94 4.67 -12.46
CA GLY A 256 13.91 3.71 -12.85
C GLY A 256 14.43 2.27 -13.00
N PHE A 257 15.71 2.01 -12.70
CA PHE A 257 16.32 0.67 -12.73
C PHE A 257 16.34 -0.03 -11.35
N GLU A 258 15.63 0.51 -10.35
CA GLU A 258 15.49 -0.15 -9.03
C GLU A 258 15.00 -1.60 -9.16
N TRP A 259 14.11 -1.88 -10.12
CA TRP A 259 13.61 -3.22 -10.39
C TRP A 259 14.73 -4.20 -10.78
N LEU A 260 15.73 -3.74 -11.55
CA LEU A 260 16.85 -4.57 -11.99
C LEU A 260 17.80 -4.87 -10.83
N PHE A 261 18.06 -3.88 -9.98
CA PHE A 261 18.82 -4.09 -8.74
C PHE A 261 18.13 -5.10 -7.82
N ARG A 262 16.80 -4.97 -7.63
CA ARG A 262 16.02 -5.92 -6.83
C ARG A 262 15.98 -7.31 -7.46
N LEU A 263 15.87 -7.41 -8.78
CA LEU A 263 15.93 -8.70 -9.47
C LEU A 263 17.27 -9.39 -9.28
N ALA A 264 18.38 -8.64 -9.30
CA ALA A 264 19.71 -9.20 -9.02
C ALA A 264 19.84 -9.67 -7.57
N ALA A 265 19.22 -8.95 -6.61
CA ALA A 265 19.21 -9.32 -5.20
C ALA A 265 18.32 -10.54 -4.91
N GLU A 266 17.19 -10.68 -5.59
CA GLU A 266 16.21 -11.74 -5.34
C GLU A 266 15.66 -12.39 -6.63
N PRO A 267 16.52 -13.01 -7.45
CA PRO A 267 16.16 -13.45 -8.79
C PRO A 267 15.04 -14.49 -8.79
N ARG A 268 15.08 -15.45 -7.85
CA ARG A 268 14.07 -16.53 -7.74
C ARG A 268 12.68 -16.02 -7.37
N ARG A 269 12.58 -14.96 -6.56
CA ARG A 269 11.31 -14.39 -6.09
C ARG A 269 10.70 -13.43 -7.11
N LEU A 270 11.52 -12.61 -7.77
CA LEU A 270 11.04 -11.46 -8.52
C LEU A 270 11.03 -11.63 -10.04
N TRP A 271 11.63 -12.68 -10.60
CA TRP A 271 11.71 -12.85 -12.06
C TRP A 271 10.34 -12.91 -12.75
N ARG A 272 9.37 -13.66 -12.20
CA ARG A 272 8.01 -13.72 -12.77
C ARG A 272 7.33 -12.37 -12.73
N ARG A 273 7.42 -11.69 -11.59
CA ARG A 273 6.85 -10.36 -11.37
C ARG A 273 7.37 -9.34 -12.37
N TYR A 274 8.66 -9.34 -12.66
CA TYR A 274 9.23 -8.37 -13.60
C TYR A 274 9.06 -8.78 -15.06
N LEU A 275 9.28 -10.04 -15.44
CA LEU A 275 9.24 -10.42 -16.84
C LEU A 275 7.80 -10.48 -17.37
N ILE A 276 6.92 -11.18 -16.65
CA ILE A 276 5.51 -11.35 -17.05
C ILE A 276 4.73 -10.08 -16.69
N GLY A 277 4.93 -9.56 -15.48
CA GLY A 277 4.22 -8.36 -15.02
C GLY A 277 4.53 -7.11 -15.83
N ASN A 278 5.77 -6.89 -16.28
CA ASN A 278 6.07 -5.71 -17.13
C ASN A 278 5.40 -5.82 -18.50
N VAL A 279 5.32 -7.02 -19.11
CA VAL A 279 4.62 -7.22 -20.38
C VAL A 279 3.12 -6.95 -20.22
N GLN A 280 2.50 -7.49 -19.17
CA GLN A 280 1.09 -7.24 -18.86
C GLN A 280 0.81 -5.76 -18.54
N PHE A 281 1.71 -5.10 -17.81
CA PHE A 281 1.65 -3.67 -17.53
C PHE A 281 1.69 -2.84 -18.82
N LEU A 282 2.66 -3.10 -19.70
CA LEU A 282 2.76 -2.42 -20.98
C LEU A 282 1.51 -2.65 -21.84
N ALA A 283 1.00 -3.88 -21.87
CA ALA A 283 -0.26 -4.20 -22.56
C ALA A 283 -1.45 -3.43 -21.96
N ALA A 284 -1.49 -3.21 -20.64
CA ALA A 284 -2.53 -2.41 -19.98
C ALA A 284 -2.46 -0.94 -20.39
N VAL A 285 -1.27 -0.33 -20.33
CA VAL A 285 -1.05 1.06 -20.73
C VAL A 285 -1.34 1.29 -22.22
N VAL A 286 -0.98 0.34 -23.09
CA VAL A 286 -1.26 0.42 -24.53
C VAL A 286 -2.74 0.26 -24.83
N ALA A 287 -3.42 -0.69 -24.18
CA ALA A 287 -4.86 -0.91 -24.38
C ALA A 287 -5.69 0.33 -23.98
N GLU A 288 -5.34 0.96 -22.85
CA GLU A 288 -5.95 2.22 -22.39
C GLU A 288 -5.77 3.35 -23.41
N ARG A 289 -4.54 3.57 -23.91
CA ARG A 289 -4.27 4.56 -24.97
C ARG A 289 -5.05 4.30 -26.26
N GLY A 290 -5.28 3.03 -26.59
CA GLY A 290 -6.10 2.64 -27.73
C GLY A 290 -7.58 3.01 -27.53
N ASN A 291 -8.08 2.87 -26.30
CA ASN A 291 -9.47 3.18 -25.95
C ASN A 291 -9.71 4.70 -25.87
N ASP A 292 -8.79 5.46 -25.27
CA ASP A 292 -8.85 6.93 -25.21
C ASP A 292 -8.83 7.58 -26.60
N ARG A 293 -8.02 7.05 -27.51
CA ARG A 293 -7.97 7.53 -28.91
C ARG A 293 -9.25 7.20 -29.67
N ARG A 294 -9.85 6.03 -29.43
CA ARG A 294 -11.14 5.63 -30.03
C ARG A 294 -12.29 6.48 -29.50
N LEU A 295 -12.32 6.73 -28.19
CA LEU A 295 -13.33 7.60 -27.57
C LEU A 295 -13.20 9.04 -28.07
N LYS A 296 -11.98 9.56 -28.19
CA LYS A 296 -11.74 10.90 -28.77
C LYS A 296 -12.18 10.99 -30.23
N ARG A 297 -11.87 10.01 -31.08
CA ARG A 297 -12.35 9.96 -32.47
C ARG A 297 -13.88 9.84 -32.58
N ALA A 298 -14.52 9.12 -31.66
CA ALA A 298 -15.98 9.00 -31.64
C ALA A 298 -16.68 10.27 -31.13
N LEU A 299 -15.96 11.16 -30.44
CA LEU A 299 -16.45 12.43 -29.91
C LEU A 299 -16.07 13.65 -30.77
N GLU A 300 -15.21 13.45 -31.78
CA GLU A 300 -14.98 14.46 -32.82
C GLU A 300 -16.21 14.47 -33.74
N PRO A 301 -17.00 15.56 -33.80
CA PRO A 301 -18.09 15.64 -34.75
C PRO A 301 -17.51 15.50 -36.14
N GLU A 302 -18.12 14.67 -36.99
CA GLU A 302 -17.74 14.57 -38.39
C GLU A 302 -17.71 15.98 -38.95
N ARG A 303 -16.50 16.48 -39.22
CA ARG A 303 -16.33 17.69 -40.02
C ARG A 303 -16.69 17.29 -41.43
N GLY A 304 -17.99 17.34 -41.70
CA GLY A 304 -18.55 17.31 -43.04
C GLY A 304 -17.93 18.43 -43.86
N GLU A 305 -17.41 18.00 -45.00
CA GLU A 305 -17.14 18.68 -46.28
C GLU A 305 -17.09 20.21 -46.32
#